data_AF-A0A6L8B053-F1
#
_entry.id   AF-A0A6L8B053-F1
#
_cell.length_a   1.000
_cell.length_b   1.000
_cell.length_c   1.000
_cell.angle_alpha   90.00
_cell.angle_beta   90.00
_cell.angle_gamma   90.00
#
_symmetry.space_group_name_H-M   'P 1'
#
loop_
_entity.id
_entity.type
_entity.pdbx_description
1 polymer ?
#
loop_
_entity_poly.entity_id
_entity_poly.type
_entity_poly.pdbx_seq_one_letter_code
_entity_poly.pdbx_strand_id
1 'polypeptide(L)' 'MKASELLTKLKAGEAIPCNNCECTIPADEILSFAFKLGKLAPRMENANVGSITCVQCQIDDPDIKITPRGPDVKFTRGD' A
#
# COMPACT_ATOMS: atom_id res chain seq x y z
N MET A 1 7.78 -0.90 -10.93
CA MET A 1 6.93 -2.06 -11.31
C MET A 1 5.60 -1.53 -11.81
N LYS A 2 5.00 -2.14 -12.84
CA LYS A 2 3.65 -1.76 -13.28
C LYS A 2 2.59 -2.28 -12.31
N ALA A 3 1.45 -1.61 -12.21
CA ALA A 3 0.39 -2.05 -11.31
C ALA A 3 -0.20 -3.40 -11.72
N SER A 4 -0.22 -3.72 -13.01
CA SER A 4 -0.59 -5.04 -13.54
C SER A 4 0.34 -6.16 -13.06
N GLU A 5 1.66 -5.93 -13.09
CA GLU A 5 2.68 -6.85 -12.58
C GLU A 5 2.54 -7.08 -11.08
N LEU A 6 2.31 -6.01 -10.32
CA LEU A 6 2.05 -6.12 -8.88
C LEU A 6 0.81 -6.96 -8.60
N LEU A 7 -0.29 -6.71 -9.31
CA LEU A 7 -1.53 -7.48 -9.15
C LEU A 7 -1.34 -8.97 -9.45
N THR A 8 -0.53 -9.32 -10.46
CA THR A 8 -0.22 -10.73 -10.75
C THR A 8 0.56 -11.40 -9.62
N LYS A 9 1.55 -10.72 -9.03
CA LYS A 9 2.31 -11.24 -7.88
C LYS A 9 1.45 -11.45 -6.65
N LEU A 10 0.59 -10.46 -6.36
CA LEU A 10 -0.34 -10.54 -5.24
C LEU A 10 -1.36 -11.68 -5.41
N LYS A 11 -1.85 -11.91 -6.64
CA LYS A 11 -2.72 -13.06 -6.93
C LYS A 11 -2.01 -14.41 -6.79
N ALA A 12 -0.70 -14.45 -7.00
CA ALA A 12 0.13 -15.62 -6.75
C ALA A 12 0.43 -15.83 -5.25
N GLY A 13 -0.01 -14.91 -4.38
CA GLY A 13 0.25 -14.97 -2.94
C GLY A 13 1.65 -14.52 -2.55
N GLU A 14 2.39 -13.85 -3.45
CA GLU A 14 3.73 -13.35 -3.13
C GLU A 14 3.65 -12.17 -2.16
N ALA A 15 4.33 -12.29 -1.03
CA ALA A 15 4.53 -11.17 -0.12
C ALA A 15 5.45 -10.12 -0.76
N ILE A 16 5.11 -8.85 -0.58
CA ILE A 16 5.84 -7.73 -1.19
C ILE A 16 6.79 -7.15 -0.14
N PRO A 17 8.08 -6.95 -0.45
CA PRO A 17 9.01 -6.32 0.49
C PRO A 17 8.60 -4.87 0.77
N CYS A 18 8.69 -4.46 2.03
CA CYS A 18 8.58 -3.05 2.40
C CYS A 18 9.82 -2.30 1.94
N ASN A 19 9.65 -1.07 1.45
CA ASN A 19 10.80 -0.23 1.07
C ASN A 19 11.56 0.35 2.27
N ASN A 20 10.93 0.43 3.45
CA ASN A 20 11.50 1.13 4.61
C ASN A 20 12.00 0.20 5.71
N CYS A 21 11.66 -1.09 5.65
CA CYS A 21 12.12 -2.10 6.60
C CYS A 21 12.34 -3.44 5.90
N GLU A 22 13.02 -4.37 6.55
CA GLU A 22 13.27 -5.72 6.02
C GLU A 22 12.03 -6.64 6.10
N CYS A 23 10.89 -6.12 6.56
CA CYS A 23 9.65 -6.89 6.63
C CYS A 23 8.98 -7.02 5.25
N THR A 24 8.24 -8.10 5.08
CA THR A 24 7.36 -8.31 3.93
C THR A 24 5.92 -8.03 4.32
N ILE A 25 5.17 -7.47 3.38
CA ILE A 25 3.74 -7.20 3.50
C ILE A 25 3.02 -8.37 2.81
N PRO A 26 2.13 -9.08 3.51
CA PRO A 26 1.45 -10.23 2.93
C PRO A 26 0.45 -9.77 1.86
N ALA A 27 0.23 -10.64 0.86
CA ALA A 27 -0.48 -10.27 -0.36
C ALA A 27 -1.97 -9.94 -0.12
N ASP A 28 -2.58 -10.60 0.86
CA ASP A 28 -3.96 -10.42 1.30
C ASP A 28 -4.21 -9.02 1.88
N GLU A 29 -3.29 -8.51 2.68
CA GLU A 29 -3.35 -7.13 3.19
C GLU A 29 -3.38 -6.13 2.03
N ILE A 30 -2.48 -6.27 1.05
CA ILE A 30 -2.41 -5.35 -0.10
C ILE A 30 -3.65 -5.49 -1.00
N LEU A 31 -4.12 -6.73 -1.24
CA LEU A 31 -5.34 -6.97 -2.02
C LEU A 31 -6.56 -6.33 -1.36
N SER A 32 -6.73 -6.48 -0.05
CA SER A 32 -7.86 -5.90 0.68
C SER A 32 -7.86 -4.37 0.65
N PHE A 33 -6.67 -3.76 0.68
CA PHE A 33 -6.51 -2.31 0.83
C PHE A 33 -6.45 -1.56 -0.51
N ALA A 34 -5.59 -2.01 -1.43
CA ALA A 34 -5.31 -1.33 -2.71
C ALA A 34 -6.17 -1.85 -3.87
N PHE A 35 -6.59 -3.12 -3.81
CA PHE A 35 -7.36 -3.79 -4.87
C PHE A 35 -8.69 -4.30 -4.32
N LYS A 36 -9.55 -3.42 -3.80
CA LYS A 36 -10.85 -3.75 -3.18
C LYS A 36 -11.74 -4.77 -3.94
N LEU A 37 -11.49 -5.01 -5.23
CA LEU A 37 -12.19 -6.01 -6.07
C LEU A 37 -11.25 -7.01 -6.79
N GLY A 38 -9.96 -7.06 -6.45
CA GLY A 38 -8.94 -7.85 -7.15
C GLY A 38 -8.72 -7.43 -8.62
N LYS A 39 -9.14 -6.21 -8.96
CA LYS A 39 -9.10 -5.63 -10.31
C LYS A 39 -8.48 -4.24 -10.26
N LEU A 40 -7.67 -3.94 -11.28
CA LEU A 40 -7.21 -2.59 -11.57
C LEU A 40 -8.32 -1.80 -12.25
N ALA A 41 -8.39 -0.50 -11.98
CA ALA A 41 -9.18 0.39 -12.82
C ALA A 41 -8.56 0.40 -14.24
N PRO A 42 -9.35 0.53 -15.33
CA PRO A 42 -8.86 0.41 -16.70
C PRO A 42 -7.70 1.34 -17.07
N ARG A 43 -7.57 2.48 -16.38
CA ARG A 43 -6.49 3.46 -16.60
C ARG A 43 -5.21 3.19 -15.79
N MET A 44 -5.25 2.23 -14.87
CA MET A 44 -4.18 1.96 -13.91
C MET A 44 -3.27 0.81 -14.34
N GLU A 45 -3.61 0.03 -15.36
CA GLU A 45 -2.83 -1.15 -15.77
C GLU A 45 -1.38 -0.82 -16.16
N ASN A 46 -1.18 0.35 -16.78
CA ASN A 46 0.15 0.87 -17.13
C ASN A 46 0.70 1.89 -16.12
N ALA A 47 0.00 2.14 -15.01
CA ALA A 47 0.50 3.04 -13.99
C ALA A 47 1.72 2.42 -13.31
N ASN A 48 2.73 3.25 -13.10
CA ASN A 48 3.88 2.86 -12.27
C ASN A 48 3.45 2.85 -10.81
N VAL A 49 3.71 1.74 -10.14
CA VAL A 49 3.57 1.68 -8.68
C VAL A 49 4.77 2.37 -8.05
N GLY A 50 4.49 3.28 -7.13
CA GLY A 50 5.50 3.95 -6.30
C GLY A 50 6.13 3.01 -5.26
N SER A 51 6.84 3.59 -4.29
CA SER A 51 7.36 2.84 -3.14
C SER A 51 6.20 2.21 -2.36
N ILE A 52 6.36 0.93 -2.01
CA ILE A 52 5.40 0.20 -1.17
C ILE A 52 5.97 0.18 0.25
N THR A 53 5.25 0.76 1.19
CA THR A 53 5.63 0.81 2.61
C THR A 53 4.55 0.13 3.45
N CYS A 54 4.96 -0.62 4.47
CA CYS A 54 4.01 -1.25 5.39
C CYS A 54 3.35 -0.20 6.27
N VAL A 55 2.18 -0.53 6.83
CA VAL A 55 1.39 0.38 7.66
C VAL A 55 2.21 0.88 8.85
N GLN A 56 3.00 0.02 9.49
CA GLN A 56 3.83 0.41 10.62
C GLN A 56 4.86 1.49 10.23
N CYS A 57 5.58 1.29 9.12
CA CYS A 57 6.51 2.30 8.63
C CYS A 57 5.85 3.60 8.18
N GLN A 58 4.56 3.59 7.81
CA GLN A 58 3.80 4.82 7.54
C GLN A 58 3.35 5.52 8.82
N ILE A 59 3.09 4.78 9.91
CA ILE A 59 2.77 5.34 11.22
C ILE A 59 4.02 5.97 11.85
N ASP A 60 5.17 5.32 11.70
CA ASP A 60 6.44 5.77 12.23
C ASP A 60 7.10 6.86 11.38
N ASP A 61 6.53 7.18 10.21
CA ASP A 61 7.01 8.25 9.34
C ASP A 61 6.73 9.62 10.00
N PRO A 62 7.76 10.38 10.39
CA PRO A 62 7.57 11.68 11.03
C PRO A 62 6.86 12.69 10.12
N ASP A 63 6.88 12.49 8.80
CA ASP A 63 6.20 13.33 7.82
C ASP A 63 4.71 12.97 7.67
N ILE A 64 4.23 11.89 8.29
CA ILE A 64 2.84 11.45 8.27
C ILE A 64 2.22 11.66 9.66
N LYS A 65 1.52 12.79 9.85
CA LYS A 65 0.71 13.02 11.04
C LYS A 65 -0.64 12.31 10.88
N ILE A 66 -0.82 11.22 11.60
CA ILE A 66 -2.11 10.50 11.71
C ILE A 66 -2.94 11.17 12.81
N THR A 67 -3.96 11.93 12.42
CA THR A 67 -4.86 12.59 13.38
C THR A 67 -6.19 11.84 13.47
N PRO A 68 -6.59 11.35 14.66
CA PRO A 68 -7.91 10.72 14.83
C PRO A 68 -9.03 11.76 14.71
N ARG A 69 -10.10 11.41 13.98
CA ARG A 69 -11.35 12.19 13.85
C ARG A 69 -12.54 11.31 14.24
N GLY A 70 -12.69 11.01 15.53
CA GLY A 70 -13.79 10.16 16.01
C GLY A 70 -13.65 8.74 15.43
N PRO A 71 -14.66 8.17 14.76
CA PRO A 71 -14.54 6.83 14.15
C PRO A 71 -13.64 6.78 12.90
N ASP A 72 -13.25 7.92 12.34
CA ASP A 72 -12.43 8.02 11.13
C ASP A 72 -11.00 8.54 11.42
N VAL A 73 -10.07 8.28 10.50
CA VAL A 73 -8.66 8.72 10.58
C VAL A 73 -8.35 9.68 9.43
N LYS A 74 -7.70 10.82 9.73
CA LYS A 74 -7.22 11.76 8.71
C LYS A 74 -5.70 11.80 8.69
N PHE A 75 -5.11 11.50 7.53
CA PHE A 75 -3.69 11.65 7.26
C PHE A 75 -3.40 13.11 6.86
N THR A 76 -2.48 13.75 7.56
CA THR A 76 -2.02 15.13 7.29
C THR A 76 -0.49 15.16 7.19
N ARG A 77 0.05 16.11 6.43
CA ARG A 77 1.51 16.31 6.32
C ARG A 77 2.09 16.74 7.68
N GLY A 78 3.23 16.15 8.06
CA GLY A 78 4.08 16.61 9.15
C GLY A 78 4.67 17.99 8.88
N ASP A 79 5.16 18.65 9.94
CA ASP A 79 5.77 19.98 9.84
C ASP A 79 7.18 19.90 9.26
#